data_AF-A0ABD0NIU4-F1
#
_entry.id   AF-A0ABD0NIU4-F1
#
_cell.length_a   1.000
_cell.length_b   1.000
_cell.length_c   1.000
_cell.angle_alpha   90.00
_cell.angle_beta   90.00
_cell.angle_gamma   90.00
#
_symmetry.space_group_name_H-M   'P 1'
#
loop_
_entity.id
_entity.type
_entity.pdbx_description
1 polymer ?
#
loop_
_entity_poly.entity_id
_entity_poly.type
_entity_poly.pdbx_seq_one_letter_code
_entity_poly.pdbx_strand_id
1 'polypeptide(L)' 'GIMSSRGGKKKISKTSRSTKAGVIFPVGRMLRYIKRGLPKYRIGVGAPVYMAAVLEYLT' A
#
# COMPACT_ATOMS: atom_id res chain seq x y z
N GLY A 1 -17.85 -35.99 10.76
CA GLY A 1 -17.17 -34.83 11.37
C GLY A 1 -17.75 -33.56 10.81
N ILE A 2 -18.34 -32.73 11.65
CA ILE A 2 -18.97 -31.45 11.31
C ILE A 2 -17.98 -30.49 10.61
N MET A 3 -18.13 -30.28 9.30
CA MET A 3 -17.48 -29.17 8.60
C MET A 3 -18.28 -27.90 8.85
N SER A 4 -17.81 -27.05 9.76
CA SER A 4 -18.31 -25.70 9.95
C SER A 4 -17.86 -24.83 8.78
N SER A 5 -18.81 -24.47 7.91
CA SER A 5 -18.62 -23.48 6.86
C SER A 5 -18.36 -22.12 7.51
N ARG A 6 -17.10 -21.67 7.49
CA ARG A 6 -16.76 -20.29 7.83
C ARG A 6 -17.44 -19.39 6.82
N GLY A 7 -18.52 -18.73 7.25
CA GLY A 7 -19.30 -17.79 6.45
C GLY A 7 -18.40 -16.85 5.65
N GLY A 8 -18.56 -16.88 4.32
CA GLY A 8 -17.81 -16.05 3.40
C GLY A 8 -18.14 -14.58 3.63
N LYS A 9 -17.30 -13.88 4.39
CA LYS A 9 -17.33 -12.41 4.43
C LYS A 9 -17.20 -11.91 3.00
N LYS A 10 -18.14 -11.04 2.55
CA LYS A 10 -18.06 -10.33 1.27
C LYS A 10 -16.62 -9.86 1.06
N LYS A 11 -15.96 -10.31 -0.01
CA LYS A 11 -14.62 -9.83 -0.38
C LYS A 11 -14.72 -8.33 -0.65
N ILE A 12 -14.38 -7.50 0.34
CA ILE A 12 -14.22 -6.06 0.15
C ILE A 12 -13.19 -5.89 -0.96
N SER A 13 -13.56 -5.19 -2.03
CA SER A 13 -12.64 -4.91 -3.13
C SER A 13 -11.42 -4.17 -2.54
N LYS A 14 -10.22 -4.70 -2.79
CA LYS A 14 -8.99 -4.10 -2.29
C LYS A 14 -8.64 -2.90 -3.16
N THR A 15 -9.01 -1.69 -2.75
CA THR A 15 -8.52 -0.47 -3.41
C THR A 15 -7.03 -0.30 -3.14
N SER A 16 -6.25 -0.08 -4.20
CA SER A 16 -4.81 0.14 -4.06
C SER A 16 -4.50 1.49 -3.39
N ARG A 17 -3.36 1.60 -2.71
CA ARG A 17 -2.91 2.87 -2.12
C ARG A 17 -2.61 3.93 -3.18
N SER A 18 -2.14 3.53 -4.35
CA SER A 18 -1.96 4.43 -5.50
C SER A 18 -3.29 5.01 -5.97
N THR A 19 -4.31 4.15 -6.16
CA THR A 19 -5.66 4.59 -6.53
C THR A 19 -6.26 5.53 -5.49
N LYS A 20 -6.07 5.28 -4.19
CA LYS A 20 -6.54 6.19 -3.14
C LYS A 20 -5.79 7.53 -3.11
N ALA A 21 -4.51 7.54 -3.50
CA ALA A 21 -3.67 8.72 -3.51
C ALA A 21 -3.75 9.52 -4.83
N GLY A 22 -4.41 8.99 -5.86
CA GLY A 22 -4.53 9.66 -7.16
C GLY A 22 -3.22 9.71 -7.97
N VAL A 23 -2.32 8.75 -7.73
CA VAL A 23 -1.00 8.67 -8.39
C VAL A 23 -0.86 7.37 -9.17
N ILE A 24 -0.18 7.42 -10.31
CA ILE A 24 0.19 6.24 -11.13
C ILE A 24 1.34 5.47 -10.46
N PHE A 25 2.27 6.18 -9.82
CA PHE A 25 3.43 5.57 -9.18
C PHE A 25 3.02 4.64 -8.03
N PRO A 26 3.72 3.50 -7.85
CA PRO A 26 3.26 2.42 -6.98
C PRO A 26 3.57 2.69 -5.49
N VAL A 27 2.70 3.45 -4.80
CA VAL A 27 2.80 3.80 -3.36
C VAL A 27 3.10 2.58 -2.47
N GLY A 28 2.45 1.44 -2.75
CA GLY A 28 2.67 0.23 -1.97
C GLY A 28 4.08 -0.35 -2.09
N ARG A 29 4.67 -0.22 -3.28
CA ARG A 29 6.04 -0.65 -3.58
C ARG A 29 7.05 0.34 -2.99
N MET A 30 6.76 1.63 -3.03
CA MET A 30 7.58 2.67 -2.39
C MET A 30 7.74 2.39 -0.90
N LEU A 31 6.65 2.10 -0.18
CA LEU A 31 6.74 1.74 1.25
C LEU A 31 7.65 0.53 1.49
N ARG A 32 7.59 -0.49 0.62
CA ARG A 32 8.42 -1.69 0.74
C ARG A 32 9.90 -1.33 0.56
N TYR A 33 10.24 -0.49 -0.41
CA TYR A 33 11.62 -0.05 -0.62
C TYR A 33 12.13 0.79 0.55
N ILE A 34 11.34 1.74 1.05
CA ILE A 34 11.72 2.56 2.21
C ILE A 34 11.98 1.67 3.44
N LYS A 35 11.09 0.71 3.74
CA LYS A 35 11.28 -0.21 4.88
C LYS A 35 12.52 -1.10 4.75
N ARG A 36 12.86 -1.51 3.52
CA ARG A 36 14.07 -2.32 3.28
C ARG A 36 15.34 -1.48 3.42
N GLY A 37 15.33 -0.22 2.98
CA GLY A 37 16.46 0.70 3.10
C GLY A 37 16.65 1.27 4.51
N LEU A 38 15.56 1.39 5.28
CA LEU A 38 15.54 2.02 6.61
C LEU A 38 14.94 1.07 7.67
N PRO A 39 15.57 -0.09 7.95
CA PRO A 39 14.96 -1.14 8.77
C PRO A 39 14.69 -0.75 10.22
N LYS A 40 15.41 0.25 10.75
CA LYS A 40 15.25 0.75 12.13
C LYS A 40 14.13 1.79 12.28
N TYR A 41 13.63 2.35 11.18
CA TYR A 41 12.71 3.47 11.21
C TYR A 41 11.26 3.03 11.00
N ARG A 42 10.36 3.60 11.79
CA ARG A 42 8.91 3.49 11.56
C ARG A 42 8.53 4.48 10.47
N ILE A 43 7.92 3.98 9.39
CA ILE A 43 7.55 4.80 8.24
C ILE A 43 6.07 5.16 8.32
N GLY A 44 5.78 6.45 8.45
CA GLY A 44 4.42 6.98 8.40
C GLY A 44 3.76 6.73 7.05
N VAL A 45 2.43 6.59 7.02
CA VAL A 45 1.68 6.23 5.80
C VAL A 45 1.76 7.30 4.70
N GLY A 46 2.00 8.56 5.06
CA GLY A 46 2.16 9.67 4.11
C GLY A 46 3.51 9.66 3.37
N ALA A 47 4.57 9.14 3.97
CA ALA A 47 5.91 9.13 3.37
C ALA A 47 5.95 8.44 1.97
N PRO A 48 5.42 7.20 1.78
CA PRO A 48 5.40 6.58 0.46
C PRO A 48 4.44 7.24 -0.52
N VAL A 49 3.43 7.99 -0.04
CA VAL A 49 2.50 8.76 -0.90
C VAL A 49 3.22 9.98 -1.45
N TYR A 50 3.88 10.75 -0.56
CA TYR A 50 4.65 11.92 -0.93
C TYR A 50 5.77 11.57 -1.92
N MET A 51 6.57 10.52 -1.64
CA MET A 51 7.60 10.09 -2.59
C MET A 51 7.01 9.67 -3.94
N ALA A 52 5.89 8.94 -3.97
CA ALA A 52 5.27 8.54 -5.23
C ALA A 52 4.83 9.76 -6.05
N ALA A 53 4.17 10.73 -5.41
CA ALA A 53 3.71 11.96 -6.07
C ALA A 53 4.87 12.82 -6.59
N VAL A 54 5.93 13.00 -5.79
CA VAL A 54 7.10 13.79 -6.21
C VAL A 54 7.83 13.13 -7.37
N LEU A 55 8.05 11.81 -7.33
CA LEU A 55 8.72 11.13 -8.43
C LEU A 55 7.89 11.13 -9.72
N GLU A 56 6.57 10.95 -9.60
CA GLU A 56 5.66 11.04 -10.74
C GLU A 56 5.62 12.45 -11.33
N TYR A 57 5.66 13.49 -10.51
CA TYR A 57 5.74 14.87 -11.00
C TYR A 57 7.03 15.15 -11.79
N LEU A 58 8.13 14.50 -11.42
CA LEU A 58 9.42 14.65 -12.09
C LEU A 58 9.60 13.73 -13.31
N THR A 59 8.63 12.85 -13.62
CA THR A 59 8.70 11.87 -14.72
C THR A 59 7.70 12.22 -15.81
#